data_AF-A0A426ZUP0-F1
#
_entry.id   AF-A0A426ZUP0-F1
#
_cell.length_a   1.000
_cell.length_b   1.000
_cell.length_c   1.000
_cell.angle_alpha   90.00
_cell.angle_beta   90.00
_cell.angle_gamma   90.00
#
_symmetry.space_group_name_H-M   'P 1'
#
loop_
_entity.id
_entity.type
_entity.pdbx_description
1 polymer ?
#
loop_
_entity_poly.entity_id
_entity_poly.type
_entity_poly.pdbx_seq_one_letter_code
_entity_poly.pdbx_strand_id
1 'polypeptide(L)' 'RRWSWGKFAATIRDFWIRILVWLDTFNTVEEAAKVYDSAAIQLRGSGATTNFFHPQLQPPRRETF' A
#
# COMPACT_ATOMS: atom_id res chain seq x y z
N ARG A 1 22.95 4.43 22.19
CA ARG A 1 21.59 3.81 22.16
C ARG A 1 21.18 3.72 20.70
N ARG A 2 21.26 2.53 20.09
CA ARG A 2 20.96 2.32 18.66
C ARG A 2 19.46 2.06 18.56
N TRP A 3 18.72 2.84 17.80
CA TRP A 3 17.36 2.44 17.43
C TRP A 3 17.48 1.15 16.64
N SER A 4 16.86 0.08 17.11
CA SER A 4 16.72 -1.15 16.33
C SER A 4 15.71 -0.84 15.24
N TRP A 5 16.21 -0.42 14.07
CA TRP A 5 15.42 -0.27 12.86
C TRP A 5 14.87 -1.66 12.53
N GLY A 6 13.67 -1.95 13.02
CA GLY A 6 13.01 -3.25 12.91
C GLY A 6 11.50 -3.12 12.86
N LYS A 7 10.99 -1.92 12.54
CA LYS A 7 9.56 -1.67 12.39
C LYS A 7 9.31 -1.04 11.01
N PHE A 8 8.41 -1.66 10.26
CA PHE A 8 7.94 -1.22 8.96
C PHE A 8 6.80 -0.23 9.16
N ALA A 9 6.98 1.02 8.73
CA ALA A 9 5.90 2.00 8.76
C ALA A 9 5.09 1.91 7.47
N ALA A 10 3.75 1.88 7.59
CA ALA A 10 2.87 2.02 6.44
C ALA A 10 2.35 3.45 6.35
N THR A 11 2.40 4.04 5.16
CA THR A 11 1.88 5.39 4.89
C THR A 11 1.06 5.35 3.62
N ILE A 12 -0.08 6.05 3.60
CA ILE A 12 -0.89 6.20 2.39
C ILE A 12 -0.95 7.66 1.98
N ARG A 13 -0.82 7.89 0.68
CA ARG A 13 -0.90 9.22 0.08
C ARG A 13 -2.24 9.39 -0.59
N ASP A 14 -2.98 10.40 -0.16
CA ASP A 14 -4.15 10.86 -0.90
C ASP A 14 -3.72 11.93 -1.92
N PHE A 15 -4.09 11.72 -3.18
CA PHE A 15 -3.76 12.64 -4.27
C PHE A 15 -4.74 13.81 -4.38
N TRP A 16 -5.95 13.68 -3.85
CA TRP A 16 -6.99 14.71 -3.89
C TRP A 16 -6.71 15.82 -2.89
N ILE A 17 -6.36 15.43 -1.68
CA ILE A 17 -6.09 16.35 -0.56
C ILE A 17 -4.60 16.54 -0.28
N ARG A 18 -3.71 15.86 -1.04
CA ARG A 18 -2.24 15.93 -0.95
C ARG A 18 -1.67 15.72 0.46
N ILE A 19 -2.38 15.01 1.33
CA ILE A 19 -1.88 14.63 2.66
C ILE A 19 -1.30 13.22 2.64
N LEU A 20 -0.28 13.02 3.47
CA LEU A 20 0.17 11.68 3.85
C LEU A 20 -0.48 11.31 5.17
N VAL A 21 -1.20 10.20 5.17
CA VAL A 21 -1.76 9.61 6.38
C VAL A 21 -0.81 8.51 6.84
N TRP A 22 -0.36 8.63 8.08
CA TRP A 22 0.46 7.62 8.74
C TRP A 22 -0.47 6.55 9.31
N LEU A 23 -0.34 5.31 8.84
CA LEU A 23 -1.29 4.24 9.16
C LEU A 23 -0.96 3.60 10.51
N ASP A 24 0.29 3.16 10.69
CA ASP A 24 0.94 2.83 11.96
C ASP A 24 2.37 2.28 11.68
N THR A 25 3.06 1.83 12.74
CA THR A 25 4.27 1.00 12.67
C THR A 25 3.95 -0.47 12.92
N PHE A 26 4.42 -1.33 12.02
CA PHE A 26 4.22 -2.78 12.06
C PHE A 26 5.55 -3.50 12.27
N ASN A 27 5.49 -4.69 12.86
CA ASN A 27 6.69 -5.50 13.07
C ASN A 27 7.05 -6.33 11.82
N THR A 28 6.10 -6.49 10.88
CA THR A 28 6.28 -7.29 9.66
C THR A 28 5.94 -6.49 8.41
N VAL A 29 6.55 -6.86 7.28
CA VAL A 29 6.32 -6.20 5.98
C VAL A 29 4.91 -6.52 5.48
N GLU A 30 4.50 -7.76 5.69
CA GLU A 30 3.24 -8.31 5.21
C GLU A 30 2.06 -7.63 5.90
N GLU A 31 2.16 -7.37 7.20
CA GLU A 31 1.14 -6.64 7.96
C GLU A 31 1.07 -5.18 7.51
N ALA A 32 2.22 -4.51 7.34
CA ALA A 32 2.26 -3.15 6.84
C ALA A 32 1.61 -3.01 5.45
N ALA A 33 1.90 -3.94 4.54
CA ALA A 33 1.35 -3.91 3.20
C ALA A 33 -0.15 -4.30 3.16
N LYS A 34 -0.63 -5.18 4.05
CA LYS A 34 -2.07 -5.47 4.19
C LYS A 34 -2.86 -4.25 4.68
N VAL A 35 -2.33 -3.52 5.66
CA VAL A 35 -2.97 -2.29 6.18
C VAL A 35 -2.93 -1.18 5.13
N TYR A 36 -1.85 -1.09 4.35
CA TYR A 36 -1.79 -0.19 3.21
C TYR A 36 -2.88 -0.51 2.18
N ASP A 37 -3.04 -1.77 1.81
CA ASP A 37 -4.02 -2.20 0.80
C ASP A 37 -5.46 -1.96 1.28
N SER A 38 -5.77 -2.25 2.54
CA SER A 38 -7.10 -1.96 3.11
C SER A 38 -7.40 -0.46 3.18
N ALA A 39 -6.41 0.36 3.49
CA ALA A 39 -6.53 1.82 3.44
C ALA A 39 -6.71 2.32 2.01
N ALA A 40 -6.00 1.75 1.04
CA ALA A 40 -6.12 2.10 -0.38
C ALA A 40 -7.49 1.77 -0.94
N ILE A 41 -8.07 0.62 -0.58
CA ILE A 41 -9.45 0.25 -0.94
C ILE A 41 -10.46 1.19 -0.30
N GLN A 42 -10.28 1.57 0.96
CA GLN A 42 -11.18 2.52 1.63
C GLN A 42 -11.12 3.91 0.98
N LEU A 43 -9.93 4.36 0.55
CA LEU A 43 -9.72 5.67 -0.08
C LEU A 43 -10.16 5.72 -1.54
N ARG A 44 -9.89 4.67 -2.34
CA ARG A 44 -10.13 4.66 -3.79
C ARG A 44 -11.34 3.84 -4.22
N GLY A 45 -11.92 3.04 -3.32
CA GLY A 45 -12.97 2.07 -3.61
C GLY A 45 -12.44 0.74 -4.16
N SER A 46 -13.35 -0.11 -4.66
CA SER A 46 -13.07 -1.48 -5.12
C SER A 46 -12.12 -1.60 -6.32
N GLY A 47 -11.76 -0.47 -6.97
CA GLY A 47 -10.79 -0.41 -8.06
C GLY A 47 -9.36 -0.02 -7.64
N ALA A 48 -9.08 0.01 -6.33
CA ALA A 48 -7.75 0.37 -5.83
C ALA A 48 -6.67 -0.62 -6.31
N THR A 49 -5.58 -0.09 -6.86
CA THR A 49 -4.37 -0.89 -7.11
C THR A 49 -3.73 -1.21 -5.76
N THR A 50 -3.81 -2.46 -5.36
CA THR A 50 -3.24 -2.99 -4.11
C THR A 50 -2.13 -3.98 -4.42
N ASN A 51 -1.21 -4.20 -3.49
CA ASN A 51 -0.08 -5.11 -3.69
C ASN A 51 -0.51 -6.59 -3.56
N PHE A 52 -1.48 -6.89 -2.69
CA PHE A 52 -1.92 -8.27 -2.44
C PHE A 52 -3.23 -8.66 -3.13
N PHE A 53 -4.15 -7.71 -3.35
CA PHE A 53 -5.36 -7.96 -4.11
C PHE A 53 -5.19 -7.48 -5.55
N HIS A 54 -4.56 -8.33 -6.36
CA HIS A 54 -4.73 -8.26 -7.80
C HIS A 54 -6.03 -8.98 -8.16
N PRO A 55 -7.16 -8.29 -8.40
CA PRO A 55 -8.19 -8.90 -9.23
C PRO A 55 -7.52 -9.21 -10.58
N GLN A 56 -7.71 -10.44 -11.03
CA GLN A 56 -7.15 -11.11 -12.22
C GLN A 56 -7.43 -10.37 -13.57
N LEU A 57 -7.09 -9.08 -13.66
CA LEU A 57 -7.32 -8.20 -14.80
C LEU A 57 -6.02 -7.47 -15.14
N GLN A 58 -4.95 -8.23 -15.40
CA GLN A 58 -3.90 -7.72 -16.28
C GLN A 58 -4.27 -8.16 -17.72
N PRO A 59 -4.76 -7.28 -18.61
CA PRO A 59 -4.53 -7.52 -20.03
C PRO A 59 -3.01 -7.56 -20.26
N PRO A 60 -2.51 -8.34 -21.23
CA PRO A 60 -1.08 -8.54 -21.40
C PRO A 60 -0.39 -7.19 -21.52
N ARG A 61 0.52 -6.91 -20.58
CA ARG A 61 1.41 -5.75 -20.65
C ARG A 61 2.15 -5.91 -21.96
N ARG A 62 1.76 -5.13 -22.97
CA ARG A 62 2.45 -5.10 -24.26
C ARG A 62 3.87 -4.60 -23.98
N GLU A 63 4.79 -5.54 -23.81
CA GLU A 63 6.20 -5.30 -24.03
C GLU A 63 6.34 -5.00 -25.52
N THR A 64 6.35 -3.71 -25.84
CA THR A 64 6.81 -3.24 -27.14
C THR A 64 8.31 -3.52 -27.20
N PHE A 65 8.68 -4.38 -28.15
CA PHE A 65 10.04 -4.75 -28.54
C PHE A 65 10.93 -3.54 -28.86
#